data_AF-A0A936GVD9-F1
#
_entry.id   AF-A0A936GVD9-F1
#
_cell.length_a   1.000
_cell.length_b   1.000
_cell.length_c   1.000
_cell.angle_alpha   90.00
_cell.angle_beta   90.00
_cell.angle_gamma   90.00
#
_symmetry.space_group_name_H-M   'P 1'
#
loop_
_entity.id
_entity.type
_entity.pdbx_description
1 polymer ?
#
loop_
_entity_poly.entity_id
_entity_poly.type
_entity_poly.pdbx_seq_one_letter_code
_entity_poly.pdbx_strand_id
1 'polypeptide(L)'
;MDEDPNKRPEEQEALQLICQNLGVDETTIDGREALIGLIAQRVNDLLENDKDLLLSYLYRLDISMKRINEMLKLKHIIPPHESIARLIFERQVDRVRTKKKYKIPPIEEGWEF
;
A
#
# COMPACT_ATOMS: atom_id res chain seq x y z
N MET A 1 3.52 27.28 -11.86
CA MET A 1 3.65 26.38 -10.69
C MET A 1 2.75 25.23 -11.03
N ASP A 2 3.26 24.38 -11.92
CA ASP A 2 2.49 23.51 -12.79
C ASP A 2 2.68 22.08 -12.32
N GLU A 3 1.77 21.59 -11.47
CA GLU A 3 1.56 20.16 -11.27
C GLU A 3 0.12 19.81 -11.72
N ASP A 4 0.06 19.49 -13.01
CA ASP A 4 -0.86 18.66 -13.83
C ASP A 4 -2.23 18.22 -13.25
N PRO A 5 -3.37 18.45 -13.95
CA PRO A 5 -4.74 18.26 -13.46
C PRO A 5 -5.24 16.80 -13.49
N ASN A 6 -4.33 15.82 -13.45
CA ASN A 6 -4.70 14.41 -13.34
C ASN A 6 -3.67 13.68 -12.48
N LYS A 7 -3.91 13.65 -11.15
CA LYS A 7 -3.27 12.67 -10.26
C LYS A 7 -3.34 11.31 -10.95
N ARG A 8 -2.22 10.60 -11.03
CA ARG A 8 -2.10 9.36 -11.81
C ARG A 8 -3.30 8.45 -11.48
N PRO A 9 -4.11 8.03 -12.47
CA PRO A 9 -5.39 7.35 -12.22
C PRO A 9 -5.23 6.05 -11.42
N GLU A 10 -4.04 5.44 -11.42
CA GLU A 10 -3.69 4.30 -10.58
C GLU A 10 -3.57 4.65 -9.09
N GLU A 11 -3.08 5.85 -8.76
CA GLU A 11 -2.98 6.31 -7.38
C GLU A 11 -4.36 6.56 -6.79
N GLN A 12 -5.27 7.15 -7.57
CA GLN A 12 -6.63 7.44 -7.14
C GLN A 12 -7.44 6.14 -6.92
N GLU A 13 -7.30 5.16 -7.82
CA GLU A 13 -7.89 3.85 -7.62
C GLU A 13 -7.26 3.10 -6.44
N ALA A 14 -5.94 3.22 -6.22
CA ALA A 14 -5.30 2.64 -5.05
C ALA A 14 -5.80 3.26 -3.75
N LEU A 15 -5.97 4.59 -3.69
CA LEU A 15 -6.58 5.29 -2.55
C LEU A 15 -7.96 4.71 -2.25
N GLN A 16 -8.83 4.65 -3.26
CA GLN A 16 -10.19 4.14 -3.13
C GLN A 16 -10.22 2.68 -2.65
N LEU A 17 -9.39 1.81 -3.22
CA LEU A 17 -9.29 0.41 -2.81
C LEU A 17 -8.79 0.26 -1.37
N ILE A 18 -7.84 1.09 -0.94
CA ILE A 18 -7.34 1.05 0.44
C ILE A 18 -8.42 1.53 1.40
N CYS A 19 -9.10 2.64 1.12
CA CYS A 19 -10.21 3.15 1.92
C CYS A 19 -11.31 2.09 2.08
N GLN A 20 -11.71 1.44 0.98
CA GLN A 20 -12.69 0.36 1.00
C GLN A 20 -12.25 -0.81 1.88
N ASN A 21 -10.99 -1.26 1.78
CA ASN A 21 -10.47 -2.38 2.56
C ASN A 21 -10.31 -2.06 4.05
N LEU A 22 -10.01 -0.80 4.40
CA LEU A 22 -9.91 -0.35 5.78
C LEU A 22 -11.27 0.02 6.39
N GLY A 23 -12.34 0.07 5.59
CA GLY A 23 -13.65 0.53 6.03
C GLY A 23 -13.65 2.03 6.37
N VAL A 24 -12.76 2.81 5.74
CA VAL A 24 -12.63 4.25 5.97
C VAL A 24 -13.36 4.99 4.86
N ASP A 25 -14.10 6.03 5.24
CA ASP A 25 -14.80 6.89 4.29
C ASP A 25 -13.79 7.77 3.54
N GLU A 26 -13.69 7.59 2.22
CA GLU A 26 -12.79 8.35 1.35
C GLU A 26 -13.05 9.87 1.44
N THR A 27 -14.28 10.30 1.74
CA THR A 27 -14.60 11.73 1.89
C THR A 27 -13.97 12.36 3.12
N THR A 28 -13.51 11.55 4.08
CA THR A 28 -12.84 12.00 5.30
C THR A 28 -11.31 12.06 5.16
N ILE A 29 -10.77 11.52 4.05
CA ILE A 29 -9.34 11.45 3.79
C ILE A 29 -8.94 12.61 2.90
N ASP A 30 -8.11 13.52 3.42
CA ASP A 30 -7.54 14.63 2.65
C ASP A 30 -6.35 14.16 1.77
N GLY A 31 -6.64 13.24 0.86
CA GLY A 31 -5.70 12.76 -0.15
C GLY A 31 -4.57 11.86 0.37
N ARG A 32 -3.49 11.82 -0.40
CA ARG A 32 -2.43 10.81 -0.30
C ARG A 32 -1.70 10.82 1.04
N GLU A 33 -1.21 11.98 1.47
CA GLU A 33 -0.42 12.06 2.70
C GLU A 33 -1.27 11.75 3.93
N ALA A 34 -2.56 12.14 3.94
CA ALA A 34 -3.49 11.78 5.01
C ALA A 34 -3.66 10.26 5.12
N LEU A 35 -3.86 9.57 3.99
CA LEU A 35 -3.96 8.11 4.00
C LEU A 35 -2.65 7.44 4.44
N ILE A 36 -1.51 7.92 3.95
CA ILE A 36 -0.19 7.41 4.38
C ILE A 36 -0.02 7.63 5.88
N GLY A 37 -0.48 8.75 6.42
CA GLY A 37 -0.49 9.03 7.85
C GLY A 37 -1.31 8.00 8.65
N LEU A 38 -2.50 7.63 8.18
CA LEU A 38 -3.31 6.58 8.82
C LEU A 38 -2.63 5.21 8.75
N ILE A 39 -2.02 4.87 7.61
CA ILE A 39 -1.25 3.62 7.49
C ILE A 39 -0.06 3.67 8.47
N ALA A 40 0.62 4.81 8.60
CA ALA A 40 1.76 4.97 9.50
C ALA A 40 1.36 4.82 10.96
N GLN A 41 0.23 5.42 11.38
CA GLN A 41 -0.32 5.23 12.72
C GLN A 41 -0.59 3.75 12.99
N ARG A 42 -1.30 3.08 12.07
CA ARG A 42 -1.60 1.65 12.23
C ARG A 42 -0.35 0.78 12.27
N VAL A 43 0.66 1.10 11.46
CA VAL A 43 1.95 0.41 11.48
C VAL A 43 2.68 0.65 12.80
N ASN A 44 2.65 1.88 13.34
CA ASN A 44 3.25 2.17 14.63
C ASN A 44 2.59 1.36 15.74
N ASP A 45 1.25 1.33 15.78
CA ASP A 45 0.51 0.54 16.76
C ASP A 45 0.91 -0.94 16.72
N LEU A 46 1.09 -1.50 15.52
CA LEU A 46 1.54 -2.89 15.37
C LEU A 46 3.02 -3.06 15.71
N LEU A 47 3.89 -2.10 15.41
CA LEU A 47 5.30 -2.16 15.81
C LEU A 47 5.44 -2.21 17.34
N GLU A 48 4.60 -1.45 18.05
CA GLU A 48 4.62 -1.36 19.51
C GLU A 48 3.92 -2.55 20.19
N ASN A 49 2.78 -2.99 19.64
CA ASN A 49 1.90 -3.94 20.33
C ASN A 49 1.91 -5.37 19.74
N ASP A 50 2.17 -5.53 18.44
CA ASP A 50 2.11 -6.85 17.77
C ASP A 50 2.96 -6.88 16.47
N LYS A 51 4.28 -6.98 16.67
CA LYS A 51 5.24 -6.95 15.56
C LYS A 51 5.11 -8.16 14.65
N ASP A 52 4.77 -9.33 15.18
CA ASP A 52 4.62 -10.55 14.39
C ASP A 52 3.44 -10.43 13.43
N LEU A 53 2.33 -9.84 13.88
CA LEU A 53 1.19 -9.54 13.03
C LEU A 53 1.56 -8.56 11.92
N LEU A 54 2.30 -7.48 12.23
CA LEU A 54 2.80 -6.56 11.20
C LEU A 54 3.62 -7.30 10.13
N LEU A 55 4.59 -8.11 10.56
CA LEU A 55 5.43 -8.87 9.63
C LEU A 55 4.59 -9.80 8.75
N SER A 56 3.59 -10.47 9.32
CA SER A 56 2.67 -11.34 8.56
C SER A 56 1.94 -10.59 7.43
N TYR A 57 1.55 -9.33 7.66
CA TYR A 57 0.92 -8.49 6.65
C TYR A 57 1.90 -8.02 5.58
N LEU A 58 3.12 -7.62 5.98
CA LEU A 58 4.13 -7.17 5.04
C LEU A 58 4.54 -8.29 4.06
N TYR A 59 4.61 -9.55 4.51
CA TYR A 59 4.88 -10.67 3.61
C TYR A 59 3.78 -10.89 2.56
N ARG A 60 2.51 -10.68 2.91
CA ARG A 60 1.39 -10.80 1.95
C ARG A 60 1.40 -9.69 0.89
N LEU A 61 2.10 -8.60 1.15
CA LEU A 61 2.27 -7.47 0.22
C LEU A 61 3.51 -7.61 -0.68
N ASP A 62 4.14 -8.80 -0.70
CA ASP A 62 5.36 -9.07 -1.46
C ASP A 62 6.51 -8.12 -1.08
N ILE A 63 6.65 -7.85 0.22
CA ILE A 63 7.76 -7.10 0.78
C ILE A 63 8.77 -8.10 1.34
N SER A 64 9.99 -8.09 0.81
CA SER A 64 11.04 -9.02 1.21
C SER A 64 11.55 -8.74 2.63
N MET A 65 11.89 -9.80 3.37
CA MET A 65 12.44 -9.71 4.73
C MET A 65 13.69 -8.81 4.80
N LYS A 66 14.53 -8.83 3.76
CA LYS A 66 15.70 -7.94 3.64
C LYS A 66 15.29 -6.47 3.70
N ARG A 67 14.28 -6.07 2.92
CA ARG A 67 13.79 -4.69 2.85
C ARG A 67 13.14 -4.26 4.16
N ILE A 68 12.36 -5.15 4.79
CA ILE A 68 11.79 -4.92 6.13
C ILE A 68 12.91 -4.64 7.14
N ASN A 69 13.92 -5.51 7.19
CA ASN A 69 15.04 -5.36 8.13
C ASN A 69 15.84 -4.07 7.89
N GLU A 70 15.97 -3.61 6.64
CA GLU A 70 16.60 -2.33 6.34
C GLU A 70 15.81 -1.14 6.92
N MET A 71 14.48 -1.18 6.82
CA MET A 71 13.59 -0.11 7.30
C MET A 71 13.48 -0.08 8.83
N LEU A 72 13.65 -1.22 9.50
CA LEU A 72 13.63 -1.33 10.96
C LEU A 72 14.95 -0.94 11.63
N LYS A 73 16.02 -0.64 10.87
CA LYS A 73 17.31 -0.26 11.46
C LYS A 73 17.22 1.09 12.17
N LEU A 74 17.76 1.15 13.40
CA LEU A 74 17.82 2.33 14.27
C LEU A 74 18.49 3.58 13.65
N LYS A 75 19.22 3.46 12.53
CA LYS A 75 19.96 4.56 11.89
C LYS A 75 19.20 5.20 10.71
N HIS A 76 17.92 4.90 10.55
CA HIS A 76 17.15 5.45 9.45
C HIS A 76 16.77 6.91 9.72
N ILE A 77 16.95 7.78 8.73
CA ILE A 77 16.62 9.22 8.82
C ILE A 77 15.11 9.42 9.02
N ILE A 78 14.32 8.54 8.40
CA ILE A 78 12.85 8.52 8.48
C ILE A 78 12.44 7.42 9.46
N PRO A 79 11.49 7.67 10.38
CA PRO A 79 10.94 6.66 11.26
C PRO A 79 10.52 5.38 10.51
N PRO A 80 10.73 4.19 11.11
CA PRO A 80 10.37 2.92 10.46
C PRO A 80 8.90 2.84 10.05
N HIS A 81 7.97 3.30 10.89
CA HIS A 81 6.53 3.27 10.59
C HIS A 81 6.16 4.09 9.34
N GLU A 82 6.81 5.24 9.15
CA GLU A 82 6.55 6.15 8.02
C GLU A 82 7.13 5.56 6.74
N SER A 83 8.35 5.02 6.83
CA SER A 83 8.99 4.32 5.72
C SER A 83 8.13 3.15 5.26
N ILE A 84 7.61 2.34 6.20
CA ILE A 84 6.77 1.19 5.92
C ILE A 84 5.43 1.62 5.32
N ALA A 85 4.80 2.67 5.86
CA ALA A 85 3.53 3.15 5.33
C ALA A 85 3.63 3.63 3.88
N ARG A 86 4.68 4.39 3.54
CA ARG A 86 4.94 4.82 2.16
C ARG A 86 5.14 3.63 1.24
N LEU A 87 5.90 2.63 1.68
CA LEU A 87 6.11 1.39 0.92
C LEU A 87 4.80 0.62 0.69
N ILE A 88 3.97 0.47 1.72
CA ILE A 88 2.66 -0.20 1.59
C ILE A 88 1.81 0.52 0.54
N PHE A 89 1.73 1.85 0.59
CA PHE A 89 0.98 2.63 -0.39
C PHE A 89 1.51 2.43 -1.81
N GLU A 90 2.83 2.55 -2.00
CA GLU A 90 3.48 2.32 -3.31
C GLU A 90 3.18 0.92 -3.87
N ARG A 91 3.22 -0.12 -3.04
CA ARG A 91 2.87 -1.49 -3.45
C ARG A 91 1.42 -1.58 -3.92
N GLN A 92 0.47 -0.87 -3.31
CA GLN A 92 -0.92 -0.87 -3.79
C GLN A 92 -1.06 -0.19 -5.15
N VAL A 93 -0.36 0.93 -5.35
CA VAL A 93 -0.30 1.59 -6.66
C VAL A 93 0.31 0.66 -7.72
N ASP A 94 1.41 -0.03 -7.40
CA ASP A 94 2.05 -1.01 -8.28
C ASP A 94 1.10 -2.17 -8.63
N ARG A 95 0.29 -2.65 -7.68
CA ARG A 95 -0.71 -3.70 -7.90
C ARG A 95 -1.80 -3.24 -8.87
N VAL A 96 -2.35 -2.04 -8.65
CA VAL A 96 -3.36 -1.44 -9.56
C VAL A 96 -2.76 -1.29 -10.96
N ARG A 97 -1.55 -0.75 -11.06
CA ARG A 97 -0.85 -0.58 -12.33
C ARG A 97 -0.62 -1.91 -13.05
N THR A 98 -0.19 -2.93 -12.32
CA THR A 98 0.06 -4.27 -12.87
C THR A 98 -1.23 -4.91 -13.37
N LYS A 99 -2.31 -4.82 -12.58
CA LYS A 99 -3.65 -5.30 -12.95
C LYS A 99 -4.18 -4.62 -14.22
N LYS A 100 -3.95 -3.32 -14.40
CA LYS A 100 -4.30 -2.59 -15.62
C LYS A 100 -3.46 -3.01 -16.81
N LYS A 101 -2.15 -3.21 -16.60
CA LYS A 101 -1.20 -3.58 -17.65
C LYS A 101 -1.48 -4.98 -18.22
N TYR A 102 -1.76 -5.94 -17.36
CA TYR A 102 -2.01 -7.32 -17.76
C TYR A 102 -3.50 -7.63 -17.66
N LYS A 103 -4.26 -7.25 -18.71
CA LYS A 103 -5.64 -7.71 -18.87
C LYS A 103 -5.60 -9.18 -19.27
N ILE A 104 -5.98 -10.06 -18.35
CA ILE A 104 -6.18 -11.48 -18.66
C ILE A 104 -7.42 -11.53 -19.55
N PRO A 105 -7.31 -11.95 -20.83
CA PRO A 105 -8.48 -12.14 -21.65
C PRO A 105 -9.38 -13.18 -20.96
N PRO A 106 -10.72 -13.01 -21.01
CA PRO A 106 -11.61 -14.04 -20.52
C PRO A 106 -11.22 -15.38 -21.16
N ILE A 107 -11.18 -16.43 -20.35
CA ILE A 107 -10.88 -17.77 -20.82
C ILE A 107 -11.96 -18.11 -21.85
N GLU A 108 -11.60 -18.15 -23.14
CA GLU A 108 -12.49 -18.70 -24.17
C GLU A 108 -12.78 -20.16 -23.79
N GLU A 109 -14.06 -20.53 -23.75
CA GLU A 109 -14.60 -21.87 -23.47
C GLU A 109 -13.61 -23.00 -23.80
N GLY A 110 -13.06 -23.70 -22.80
CA GLY A 110 -12.16 -24.80 -23.12
C GLY A 110 -11.29 -25.43 -22.02
N TRP A 111 -11.62 -25.30 -20.73
CA TRP A 111 -10.96 -26.10 -19.68
C TRP A 111 -11.96 -26.69 -18.70
N GLU A 112 -13.02 -27.30 -19.22
CA GLU A 112 -13.73 -28.37 -18.50
C GLU A 112 -13.02 -29.69 -18.82
N PHE A 113 -12.29 -30.24 -17.85
CA PHE A 113 -11.88 -31.65 -17.81
C PHE A 113 -12.40 -32.27 -16.52
#